data_AF-A0A9W8GTF0-F1
#
_entry.id   AF-A0A9W8GTF0-F1
#
_cell.length_a   1.000
_cell.length_b   1.000
_cell.length_c   1.000
_cell.angle_alpha   90.00
_cell.angle_beta   90.00
_cell.angle_gamma   90.00
#
_symmetry.space_group_name_H-M   'P 1'
#
loop_
_entity.id
_entity.type
_entity.pdbx_description
1 polymer ?
#
loop_
_entity_poly.entity_id
_entity_poly.type
_entity_poly.pdbx_seq_one_letter_code
_entity_poly.pdbx_strand_id
1 'polypeptide(L)'
;MQSHSRHALWNSIAILLAHHLRPRAGPDQPSSNKVPVDAVIKWCTTTVTRDCNAENREWLYSSSGPPAHVCQTLLYLLAAGGNWQALDLLVKSLPLHRFSTDFQEWFGAMSLLAEAECLLDNTDQFLTLIDSSLGILRVLNNQCPRHTFQIFIVQIRKELAGLLDDCGKHRAAQSVHPSALLFARLQIERMRELIAQVNFVLDAFLSVDSITRSWLEGVLATLSSIALGNASTGFALPPSFTPGPSFFSMPPNPVIDIQTRPNLEAGEATVVAASGSQLHVIVEGFLQFSKHKLPVSLRGVRVAIWLSQRPKQGSDRDLLSCANYNLVARNAKNQSTGDLAYAEDASSSDYGDCWDVALAFDAVLDGNYFACPCAVTMPQLGAEYSHHDVTVSAHIHVSCALVDSSDRVWWVGPHCSYPLTISTTVK
;
A
#
# COMPACT_ATOMS: atom_id res chain seq x y z
N MET A 1 -32.03 -25.95 14.61
CA MET A 1 -32.86 -24.71 14.70
C MET A 1 -32.16 -23.56 15.44
N GLN A 2 -31.43 -23.78 16.54
CA GLN A 2 -30.80 -22.69 17.31
C GLN A 2 -29.62 -21.96 16.61
N SER A 3 -28.86 -22.60 15.70
CA SER A 3 -27.78 -21.90 14.98
C SER A 3 -28.30 -20.95 13.88
N HIS A 4 -29.45 -21.28 13.27
CA HIS A 4 -30.07 -20.46 12.22
C HIS A 4 -30.71 -19.20 12.78
N SER A 5 -31.37 -19.25 13.94
CA SER A 5 -31.92 -18.06 14.59
C SER A 5 -30.81 -17.12 15.10
N ARG A 6 -29.66 -17.67 15.55
CA ARG A 6 -28.50 -16.88 15.99
C ARG A 6 -27.76 -16.23 14.81
N HIS A 7 -27.56 -16.95 13.70
CA HIS A 7 -27.07 -16.35 12.46
C HIS A 7 -28.01 -15.27 11.94
N ALA A 8 -29.33 -15.51 11.99
CA ALA A 8 -30.32 -14.51 11.63
C ALA A 8 -30.26 -13.27 12.51
N LEU A 9 -30.00 -13.40 13.82
CA LEU A 9 -29.84 -12.26 14.73
C LEU A 9 -28.59 -11.43 14.40
N TRP A 10 -27.43 -12.07 14.25
CA TRP A 10 -26.19 -11.37 13.88
C TRP A 10 -26.27 -10.74 12.49
N ASN A 11 -26.86 -11.44 11.53
CA ASN A 11 -27.14 -10.89 10.22
C ASN A 11 -28.16 -9.75 10.29
N SER A 12 -29.17 -9.82 11.17
CA SER A 12 -30.13 -8.72 11.35
C SER A 12 -29.47 -7.50 11.99
N ILE A 13 -28.56 -7.69 12.94
CA ILE A 13 -27.74 -6.60 13.51
C ILE A 13 -26.86 -6.00 12.42
N ALA A 14 -26.14 -6.82 11.64
CA ALA A 14 -25.31 -6.35 10.54
C ALA A 14 -26.12 -5.65 9.44
N ILE A 15 -27.31 -6.16 9.10
CA ILE A 15 -28.23 -5.56 8.13
C ILE A 15 -28.78 -4.24 8.64
N LEU A 16 -29.19 -4.15 9.90
CA LEU A 16 -29.64 -2.90 10.52
C LEU A 16 -28.51 -1.87 10.50
N LEU A 17 -27.28 -2.26 10.84
CA LEU A 17 -26.13 -1.36 10.84
C LEU A 17 -25.75 -0.93 9.42
N ALA A 18 -25.71 -1.85 8.45
CA ALA A 18 -25.40 -1.54 7.06
C ALA A 18 -26.49 -0.67 6.40
N HIS A 19 -27.76 -0.87 6.73
CA HIS A 19 -28.88 -0.08 6.18
C HIS A 19 -28.89 1.36 6.74
N HIS A 20 -28.36 1.56 7.95
CA HIS A 20 -28.35 2.88 8.60
C HIS A 20 -27.03 3.65 8.45
N LEU A 21 -25.92 2.97 8.12
CA LEU A 21 -24.63 3.60 7.85
C LEU A 21 -24.40 3.92 6.36
N ARG A 22 -25.36 3.61 5.48
CA ARG A 22 -25.31 4.00 4.07
C ARG A 22 -25.18 5.53 3.98
N PRO A 23 -24.09 6.08 3.43
CA PRO A 23 -24.00 7.52 3.25
C PRO A 23 -25.10 7.93 2.29
N ARG A 24 -26.07 8.72 2.75
CA ARG A 24 -26.98 9.40 1.83
C ARG A 24 -26.16 10.46 1.12
N ALA A 25 -25.96 10.26 -0.18
CA ALA A 25 -25.36 11.23 -1.08
C ALA A 25 -26.25 12.48 -1.14
N GLY A 26 -25.94 13.48 -0.33
CA GLY A 26 -26.65 14.74 -0.31
C GLY A 26 -26.02 15.71 0.71
N PRO A 27 -25.46 16.85 0.28
CA PRO A 27 -24.77 17.80 1.18
C PRO A 27 -25.69 18.52 2.18
N ASP A 28 -27.02 18.40 2.06
CA ASP A 28 -27.98 19.26 2.78
C ASP A 28 -28.88 18.53 3.81
N GLN A 29 -28.64 17.26 4.16
CA GLN A 29 -29.44 16.58 5.20
C GLN A 29 -28.82 16.67 6.61
N PRO A 30 -29.57 17.16 7.62
CA PRO A 30 -29.06 17.28 8.99
C PRO A 30 -28.73 15.92 9.61
N SER A 31 -27.65 15.92 10.39
CA SER A 31 -26.90 14.82 11.01
C SER A 31 -27.66 13.99 12.07
N SER A 32 -28.79 13.38 11.70
CA SER A 32 -29.56 12.50 12.61
C SER A 32 -29.01 11.07 12.79
N ASN A 33 -27.81 10.77 12.26
CA ASN A 33 -27.17 9.44 12.29
C ASN A 33 -26.58 8.99 13.65
N LYS A 34 -26.88 9.65 14.77
CA LYS A 34 -26.33 9.28 16.09
C LYS A 34 -26.92 7.98 16.66
N VAL A 35 -28.19 7.70 16.40
CA VAL A 35 -28.96 6.64 17.05
C VAL A 35 -28.41 5.20 16.85
N PRO A 36 -27.89 4.79 15.68
CA PRO A 36 -27.41 3.42 15.45
C PRO A 36 -26.01 3.15 16.02
N VAL A 37 -25.10 4.13 15.92
CA VAL A 37 -23.76 4.05 16.52
C VAL A 37 -23.88 4.02 18.03
N ASP A 38 -24.75 4.86 18.61
CA ASP A 38 -25.06 4.84 20.04
C ASP A 38 -25.63 3.49 20.49
N ALA A 39 -26.41 2.79 19.63
CA ALA A 39 -26.92 1.45 19.93
C ALA A 39 -25.82 0.39 19.89
N VAL A 40 -24.87 0.46 18.94
CA VAL A 40 -23.69 -0.43 18.91
C VAL A 40 -22.77 -0.15 20.09
N ILE A 41 -22.45 1.12 20.34
CA ILE A 41 -21.67 1.53 21.51
C ILE A 41 -22.37 1.06 22.77
N LYS A 42 -23.66 1.33 22.95
CA LYS A 42 -24.42 0.87 24.10
C LYS A 42 -24.43 -0.65 24.21
N TRP A 43 -24.54 -1.39 23.11
CA TRP A 43 -24.45 -2.85 23.13
C TRP A 43 -23.04 -3.32 23.50
N CYS A 44 -21.98 -2.80 22.88
CA CYS A 44 -20.58 -3.11 23.18
C CYS A 44 -20.26 -2.78 24.65
N THR A 45 -20.53 -1.55 25.08
CA THR A 45 -20.35 -1.09 26.46
C THR A 45 -21.18 -1.92 27.43
N THR A 46 -22.44 -2.24 27.13
CA THR A 46 -23.26 -3.11 27.99
C THR A 46 -22.68 -4.51 28.09
N THR A 47 -22.24 -5.10 26.97
CA THR A 47 -21.63 -6.44 26.94
C THR A 47 -20.28 -6.46 27.69
N VAL A 48 -19.50 -5.38 27.61
CA VAL A 48 -18.23 -5.21 28.31
C VAL A 48 -18.42 -4.95 29.82
N THR A 49 -19.41 -4.12 30.19
CA THR A 49 -19.59 -3.61 31.58
C THR A 49 -20.58 -4.41 32.43
N ARG A 50 -21.64 -5.00 31.86
CA ARG A 50 -22.65 -5.76 32.64
C ARG A 50 -22.29 -7.23 32.86
N ASP A 51 -21.45 -7.83 32.01
CA ASP A 51 -21.13 -9.26 32.12
C ASP A 51 -19.71 -9.48 32.65
N CYS A 52 -19.58 -9.36 33.97
CA CYS A 52 -18.43 -9.85 34.75
C CYS A 52 -18.51 -11.36 35.04
N ASN A 53 -19.59 -12.04 34.60
CA ASN A 53 -19.74 -13.48 34.78
C ASN A 53 -19.33 -14.21 33.49
N ALA A 54 -18.20 -14.93 33.52
CA ALA A 54 -17.65 -15.65 32.38
C ALA A 54 -18.67 -16.60 31.72
N GLU A 55 -19.56 -17.19 32.52
CA GLU A 55 -20.62 -18.10 32.09
C GLU A 55 -21.66 -17.44 31.15
N ASN A 56 -21.99 -16.16 31.33
CA ASN A 56 -22.94 -15.45 30.45
C ASN A 56 -22.34 -15.15 29.07
N ARG A 57 -21.04 -14.78 29.04
CA ARG A 57 -20.29 -14.61 27.78
C ARG A 57 -20.20 -15.95 27.06
N GLU A 58 -19.91 -17.02 27.80
CA GLU A 58 -19.87 -18.36 27.25
C GLU A 58 -21.23 -18.78 26.69
N TRP A 59 -22.35 -18.45 27.34
CA TRP A 59 -23.70 -18.73 26.85
C TRP A 59 -24.08 -17.99 25.57
N LEU A 60 -23.79 -16.68 25.47
CA LEU A 60 -24.04 -15.85 24.29
C LEU A 60 -23.24 -16.30 23.06
N TYR A 61 -22.01 -16.78 23.27
CA TYR A 61 -21.11 -17.20 22.20
C TYR A 61 -21.07 -18.73 21.99
N SER A 62 -21.66 -19.51 22.91
CA SER A 62 -21.51 -20.96 23.15
C SER A 62 -21.41 -21.87 21.93
N SER A 63 -22.11 -21.58 20.83
CA SER A 63 -22.22 -22.55 19.72
C SER A 63 -21.58 -22.17 18.39
N SER A 64 -20.99 -20.98 18.21
CA SER A 64 -20.13 -20.70 17.03
C SER A 64 -19.46 -19.32 17.00
N GLY A 65 -19.80 -18.40 17.90
CA GLY A 65 -19.47 -16.98 17.71
C GLY A 65 -20.11 -16.38 16.44
N PRO A 66 -19.98 -15.06 16.22
CA PRO A 66 -20.30 -14.44 14.94
C PRO A 66 -19.33 -14.95 13.86
N PRO A 67 -19.79 -15.20 12.63
CA PRO A 67 -18.90 -15.52 11.52
C PRO A 67 -17.85 -14.43 11.30
N ALA A 68 -16.63 -14.82 10.94
CA ALA A 68 -15.50 -13.90 10.71
C ALA A 68 -15.86 -12.71 9.80
N HIS A 69 -16.60 -12.95 8.72
CA HIS A 69 -17.04 -11.91 7.77
C HIS A 69 -18.02 -10.90 8.39
N VAL A 70 -18.85 -11.32 9.36
CA VAL A 70 -19.74 -10.41 10.10
C VAL A 70 -18.90 -9.49 10.98
N CYS A 71 -17.91 -10.03 11.70
CA CYS A 71 -17.00 -9.20 12.50
C CYS A 71 -16.23 -8.20 11.63
N GLN A 72 -15.65 -8.64 10.50
CA GLN A 72 -14.97 -7.75 9.56
C GLN A 72 -15.88 -6.62 9.07
N THR A 73 -17.14 -6.95 8.75
CA THR A 73 -18.14 -5.95 8.34
C THR A 73 -18.40 -4.94 9.45
N LEU A 74 -18.55 -5.38 10.70
CA LEU A 74 -18.76 -4.48 11.83
C LEU A 74 -17.54 -3.58 12.08
N LEU A 75 -16.32 -4.13 12.02
CA LEU A 75 -15.10 -3.34 12.15
C LEU A 75 -15.02 -2.26 11.06
N TYR A 76 -15.28 -2.64 9.81
CA TYR A 76 -15.36 -1.70 8.69
C TYR A 76 -16.36 -0.58 8.98
N LEU A 77 -17.60 -0.92 9.34
CA LEU A 77 -18.67 0.05 9.56
C LEU A 77 -18.32 1.05 10.67
N LEU A 78 -17.64 0.59 11.73
CA LEU A 78 -17.19 1.45 12.81
C LEU A 78 -16.03 2.37 12.37
N ALA A 79 -15.01 1.82 11.71
CA ALA A 79 -13.86 2.59 11.23
C ALA A 79 -14.24 3.62 10.15
N ALA A 80 -15.09 3.25 9.19
CA ALA A 80 -15.58 4.15 8.16
C ALA A 80 -16.42 5.31 8.74
N GLY A 81 -17.09 5.08 9.87
CA GLY A 81 -17.78 6.11 10.64
C GLY A 81 -16.88 6.92 11.58
N GLY A 82 -15.56 6.66 11.62
CA GLY A 82 -14.61 7.29 12.54
C GLY A 82 -14.78 6.87 14.01
N ASN A 83 -15.55 5.82 14.28
CA ASN A 83 -15.88 5.37 15.64
C ASN A 83 -14.84 4.39 16.19
N TRP A 84 -13.57 4.82 16.23
CA TRP A 84 -12.43 4.00 16.63
C TRP A 84 -12.55 3.47 18.07
N GLN A 85 -13.07 4.27 19.00
CA GLN A 85 -13.33 3.81 20.37
C GLN A 85 -14.31 2.63 20.42
N ALA A 86 -15.36 2.67 19.60
CA ALA A 86 -16.34 1.60 19.52
C ALA A 86 -15.74 0.34 18.88
N LEU A 87 -14.84 0.53 17.91
CA LEU A 87 -14.08 -0.55 17.28
C LEU A 87 -13.21 -1.27 18.30
N ASP A 88 -12.44 -0.52 19.09
CA ASP A 88 -11.58 -1.09 20.13
C ASP A 88 -12.38 -1.87 21.17
N LEU A 89 -13.47 -1.30 21.67
CA LEU A 89 -14.39 -1.97 22.59
C LEU A 89 -14.99 -3.25 21.99
N LEU A 90 -15.37 -3.21 20.71
CA LEU A 90 -15.87 -4.39 20.01
C LEU A 90 -14.79 -5.48 20.00
N VAL A 91 -13.58 -5.19 19.53
CA VAL A 91 -12.49 -6.17 19.45
C VAL A 91 -12.16 -6.77 20.82
N LYS A 92 -12.04 -5.93 21.86
CA LYS A 92 -11.78 -6.37 23.24
C LYS A 92 -12.92 -7.22 23.83
N SER A 93 -14.14 -7.12 23.29
CA SER A 93 -15.30 -7.92 23.72
C SER A 93 -15.45 -9.26 22.98
N LEU A 94 -14.75 -9.46 21.86
CA LEU A 94 -14.89 -10.67 21.05
C LEU A 94 -14.26 -11.88 21.78
N PRO A 95 -14.86 -13.09 21.67
CA PRO A 95 -14.27 -14.31 22.20
C PRO A 95 -13.13 -14.79 21.30
N LEU A 96 -11.98 -14.09 21.33
CA LEU A 96 -10.87 -14.29 20.39
C LEU A 96 -10.37 -15.73 20.32
N HIS A 97 -10.36 -16.46 21.44
CA HIS A 97 -9.97 -17.88 21.52
C HIS A 97 -10.75 -18.83 20.60
N ARG A 98 -11.88 -18.38 20.03
CA ARG A 98 -12.69 -19.17 19.08
C ARG A 98 -12.29 -18.98 17.62
N PHE A 99 -11.43 -18.02 17.31
CA PHE A 99 -10.92 -17.76 15.97
C PHE A 99 -9.55 -18.42 15.77
N SER A 100 -9.09 -18.55 14.53
CA SER A 100 -7.72 -19.00 14.23
C SER A 100 -6.69 -18.00 14.78
N THR A 101 -5.48 -18.47 15.06
CA THR A 101 -4.38 -17.64 15.56
C THR A 101 -4.16 -16.40 14.68
N ASP A 102 -4.11 -16.57 13.36
CA ASP A 102 -3.94 -15.46 12.41
C ASP A 102 -5.02 -14.39 12.57
N PHE A 103 -6.25 -14.80 12.85
CA PHE A 103 -7.38 -13.90 12.99
C PHE A 103 -7.37 -13.21 14.37
N GLN A 104 -6.91 -13.91 15.42
CA GLN A 104 -6.68 -13.31 16.74
C GLN A 104 -5.60 -12.24 16.67
N GLU A 105 -4.48 -12.52 16.01
CA GLU A 105 -3.40 -11.56 15.78
C GLU A 105 -3.88 -10.38 14.94
N TRP A 106 -4.65 -10.62 13.88
CA TRP A 106 -5.22 -9.55 13.06
C TRP A 106 -6.15 -8.64 13.86
N PHE A 107 -7.04 -9.21 14.69
CA PHE A 107 -7.85 -8.42 15.61
C PHE A 107 -6.99 -7.63 16.61
N GLY A 108 -5.93 -8.23 17.15
CA GLY A 108 -4.97 -7.53 18.00
C GLY A 108 -4.37 -6.29 17.32
N ALA A 109 -3.96 -6.44 16.06
CA ALA A 109 -3.47 -5.31 15.25
C ALA A 109 -4.54 -4.22 15.05
N MET A 110 -5.80 -4.60 14.79
CA MET A 110 -6.91 -3.66 14.63
C MET A 110 -7.27 -2.93 15.93
N SER A 111 -7.19 -3.59 17.09
CA SER A 111 -7.40 -2.95 18.41
C SER A 111 -6.30 -1.93 18.70
N LEU A 112 -5.03 -2.26 18.46
CA LEU A 112 -3.91 -1.30 18.61
C LEU A 112 -4.07 -0.09 17.69
N LEU A 113 -4.49 -0.31 16.44
CA LEU A 113 -4.77 0.75 15.48
C LEU A 113 -5.92 1.66 15.95
N ALA A 114 -7.00 1.08 16.48
CA ALA A 114 -8.11 1.84 17.01
C ALA A 114 -7.75 2.65 18.26
N GLU A 115 -6.96 2.05 19.16
CA GLU A 115 -6.42 2.74 20.33
C GLU A 115 -5.52 3.90 19.92
N ALA A 116 -4.67 3.70 18.89
CA ALA A 116 -3.86 4.77 18.33
C ALA A 116 -4.73 5.92 17.82
N GLU A 117 -5.73 5.66 16.98
CA GLU A 117 -6.61 6.70 16.43
C GLU A 117 -7.41 7.46 17.51
N CYS A 118 -7.63 6.87 18.69
CA CYS A 118 -8.20 7.58 19.84
C CYS A 118 -7.22 8.53 20.54
N LEU A 119 -5.91 8.39 20.28
CA LEU A 119 -4.81 9.13 20.90
C LEU A 119 -4.10 10.05 19.90
N LEU A 120 -4.79 10.48 18.84
CA LEU A 120 -4.20 11.31 17.78
C LEU A 120 -3.62 12.65 18.28
N ASP A 121 -4.17 13.20 19.37
CA ASP A 121 -3.65 14.41 20.03
C ASP A 121 -2.33 14.18 20.80
N ASN A 122 -1.94 12.92 20.99
CA ASN A 122 -0.66 12.50 21.57
C ASN A 122 0.14 11.70 20.54
N THR A 123 0.79 12.42 19.61
CA THR A 123 1.51 11.84 18.47
C THR A 123 2.51 10.75 18.89
N ASP A 124 3.23 10.91 20.00
CA ASP A 124 4.24 9.93 20.43
C ASP A 124 3.58 8.58 20.82
N GLN A 125 2.47 8.62 21.56
CA GLN A 125 1.71 7.41 21.90
C GLN A 125 1.02 6.82 20.68
N PHE A 126 0.44 7.66 19.81
CA PHE A 126 -0.13 7.26 18.53
C PHE A 126 0.89 6.46 17.71
N LEU A 127 2.09 7.01 17.48
CA LEU A 127 3.13 6.37 16.67
C LEU A 127 3.59 5.04 17.27
N THR A 128 3.71 4.96 18.60
CA THR A 128 4.09 3.73 19.31
C THR A 128 3.08 2.60 19.10
N LEU A 129 1.78 2.91 19.19
CA LEU A 129 0.71 1.94 18.98
C LEU A 129 0.59 1.53 17.51
N ILE A 130 0.75 2.49 16.58
CA ILE A 130 0.79 2.20 15.14
C ILE A 130 1.96 1.27 14.80
N ASP A 131 3.15 1.50 15.35
CA ASP A 131 4.30 0.62 15.12
C ASP A 131 4.08 -0.79 15.66
N SER A 132 3.42 -0.90 16.81
CA SER A 132 3.01 -2.19 17.38
C SER A 132 2.01 -2.92 16.47
N SER A 133 1.01 -2.20 15.94
CA SER A 133 0.05 -2.74 14.97
C SER A 133 0.73 -3.21 13.68
N LEU A 134 1.62 -2.39 13.11
CA LEU A 134 2.43 -2.72 11.93
C LEU A 134 3.32 -3.95 12.17
N GLY A 135 3.90 -4.08 13.37
CA GLY A 135 4.68 -5.25 13.75
C GLY A 135 3.89 -6.55 13.61
N ILE A 136 2.67 -6.59 14.15
CA ILE A 136 1.78 -7.75 14.04
C ILE A 136 1.38 -8.00 12.58
N LEU A 137 0.98 -6.96 11.84
CA LEU A 137 0.59 -7.10 10.43
C LEU A 137 1.74 -7.64 9.57
N ARG A 138 2.99 -7.23 9.83
CA ARG A 138 4.17 -7.74 9.13
C ARG A 138 4.44 -9.21 9.45
N VAL A 139 4.27 -9.64 10.70
CA VAL A 139 4.36 -11.06 11.09
C VAL A 139 3.34 -11.89 10.32
N LEU A 140 2.08 -11.44 10.30
CA LEU A 140 1.01 -12.09 9.53
C LEU A 140 1.33 -12.12 8.02
N ASN A 141 1.83 -11.03 7.47
CA ASN A 141 2.17 -10.94 6.05
C ASN A 141 3.31 -11.88 5.64
N ASN A 142 4.26 -12.10 6.55
CA ASN A 142 5.36 -13.05 6.32
C ASN A 142 4.89 -14.50 6.33
N GLN A 143 3.82 -14.82 7.08
CA GLN A 143 3.20 -16.15 7.07
C GLN A 143 2.37 -16.35 5.79
N CYS A 144 1.63 -15.31 5.39
CA CYS A 144 0.85 -15.30 4.17
C CYS A 144 0.75 -13.86 3.64
N PRO A 145 1.18 -13.56 2.39
CA PRO A 145 1.30 -12.19 1.87
C PRO A 145 -0.07 -11.58 1.52
N ARG A 146 -0.98 -11.54 2.49
CA ARG A 146 -2.37 -11.10 2.35
C ARG A 146 -2.62 -9.73 2.97
N HIS A 147 -1.67 -9.23 3.74
CA HIS A 147 -1.81 -8.03 4.55
C HIS A 147 -1.01 -6.84 4.04
N THR A 148 -0.34 -6.97 2.88
CA THR A 148 0.45 -5.90 2.26
C THR A 148 -0.34 -4.61 2.07
N PHE A 149 -1.61 -4.70 1.65
CA PHE A 149 -2.47 -3.52 1.50
C PHE A 149 -2.69 -2.79 2.83
N GLN A 150 -3.06 -3.52 3.88
CA GLN A 150 -3.27 -2.96 5.22
C GLN A 150 -1.99 -2.35 5.77
N ILE A 151 -0.85 -3.03 5.61
CA ILE A 151 0.47 -2.51 6.02
C ILE A 151 0.73 -1.16 5.34
N PHE A 152 0.52 -1.06 4.03
CA PHE A 152 0.78 0.18 3.30
C PHE A 152 -0.16 1.32 3.70
N ILE A 153 -1.45 1.04 3.89
CA ILE A 153 -2.41 2.05 4.34
C ILE A 153 -2.06 2.55 5.75
N VAL A 154 -1.73 1.65 6.68
CA VAL A 154 -1.32 2.03 8.05
C VAL A 154 0.03 2.76 8.04
N GLN A 155 0.98 2.37 7.18
CA GLN A 155 2.25 3.08 7.01
C GLN A 155 2.03 4.52 6.51
N ILE A 156 1.18 4.72 5.48
CA ILE A 156 0.82 6.06 5.00
C ILE A 156 0.23 6.90 6.14
N ARG A 157 -0.68 6.31 6.93
CA ARG A 157 -1.29 6.98 8.07
C ARG A 157 -0.24 7.39 9.12
N LYS A 158 0.71 6.50 9.43
CA LYS A 158 1.85 6.76 10.31
C LYS A 158 2.68 7.95 9.83
N GLU A 159 3.14 7.89 8.58
CA GLU A 159 4.02 8.91 8.00
C GLU A 159 3.32 10.27 7.93
N LEU A 160 2.03 10.29 7.56
CA LEU A 160 1.25 11.52 7.52
C LEU A 160 1.15 12.18 8.90
N ALA A 161 0.84 11.41 9.95
CA ALA A 161 0.73 11.95 11.30
C ALA A 161 2.07 12.50 11.81
N GLY A 162 3.15 11.72 11.64
CA GLY A 162 4.50 12.15 12.04
C GLY A 162 4.98 13.40 11.29
N LEU A 163 4.74 13.45 9.97
CA LEU A 163 5.08 14.61 9.14
C LEU A 163 4.32 15.87 9.59
N LEU A 164 3.03 15.77 9.86
CA LEU A 164 2.21 16.92 10.27
C LEU A 164 2.56 17.42 11.67
N ASP A 165 2.87 16.51 12.60
CA ASP A 165 3.37 16.84 13.93
C ASP A 165 4.73 17.55 13.87
N ASP A 166 5.68 17.03 13.05
CA ASP A 166 6.97 17.67 12.83
C ASP A 166 6.82 19.07 12.22
N CYS A 167 5.92 19.23 11.25
CA CYS A 167 5.60 20.53 10.66
C CYS A 167 4.99 21.50 11.69
N GLY A 168 4.10 21.02 12.56
CA GLY A 168 3.51 21.79 13.66
C GLY A 168 4.56 22.25 14.67
N LYS A 169 5.42 21.33 15.12
CA LYS A 169 6.56 21.61 16.03
C LYS A 169 7.52 22.63 15.41
N HIS A 170 7.87 22.46 14.14
CA HIS A 170 8.77 23.38 13.42
C HIS A 170 8.19 24.80 13.34
N ARG A 171 6.89 24.92 13.04
CA ARG A 171 6.20 26.21 12.99
C ARG A 171 6.13 26.86 14.38
N ALA A 172 5.87 26.10 15.43
CA ALA A 172 5.85 26.62 16.80
C ALA A 172 7.24 27.10 17.26
N ALA A 173 8.30 26.45 16.79
CA ALA A 173 9.69 26.77 17.11
C ALA A 173 10.26 27.98 16.34
N GLN A 174 9.45 28.71 15.55
CA GLN A 174 9.83 29.86 14.70
C GLN A 174 10.82 30.82 15.38
N SER A 175 12.10 30.53 15.18
CA SER A 175 13.23 31.38 15.46
C SER A 175 13.98 31.57 14.15
N VAL A 176 14.57 32.76 13.96
CA VAL A 176 15.28 33.19 12.74
C VAL A 176 16.62 32.46 12.60
N HIS A 177 16.63 31.14 12.80
CA HIS A 177 17.83 30.33 12.76
C HIS A 177 18.02 29.70 11.37
N PRO A 178 19.23 29.75 10.78
CA PRO A 178 19.53 29.15 9.47
C PRO A 178 19.15 27.66 9.34
N SER A 179 19.10 26.93 10.45
CA SER A 179 18.67 25.52 10.46
C SER A 179 17.20 25.36 10.05
N ALA A 180 16.35 26.38 10.20
CA ALA A 180 14.95 26.30 9.80
C ALA A 180 14.77 26.03 8.31
N LEU A 181 15.67 26.57 7.48
CA LEU A 181 15.66 26.31 6.04
C LEU A 181 16.04 24.85 5.71
N LEU A 182 16.98 24.27 6.45
CA LEU A 182 17.32 22.85 6.30
C LEU A 182 16.16 21.94 6.72
N PHE A 183 15.51 22.25 7.85
CA PHE A 183 14.32 21.52 8.29
C PHE A 183 13.18 21.62 7.26
N ALA A 184 12.88 22.81 6.75
CA ALA A 184 11.87 22.99 5.72
C ALA A 184 12.15 22.15 4.46
N ARG A 185 13.43 22.09 4.02
CA ARG A 185 13.84 21.23 2.90
C ARG A 185 13.59 19.75 3.19
N LEU A 186 14.01 19.27 4.37
CA LEU A 186 13.79 17.87 4.76
C LEU A 186 12.30 17.51 4.81
N GLN A 187 11.45 18.42 5.31
CA GLN A 187 9.99 18.21 5.33
C GLN A 187 9.39 18.15 3.93
N ILE A 188 9.85 18.98 3.00
CA ILE A 188 9.42 18.94 1.60
C ILE A 188 9.80 17.62 0.94
N GLU A 189 11.02 17.11 1.16
CA GLU A 189 11.41 15.81 0.60
C GLU A 189 10.57 14.67 1.18
N ARG A 190 10.36 14.65 2.51
CA ARG A 190 9.50 13.65 3.15
C ARG A 190 8.04 13.73 2.65
N MET A 191 7.54 14.92 2.34
CA MET A 191 6.23 15.10 1.68
C MET A 191 6.22 14.49 0.29
N ARG A 192 7.25 14.71 -0.52
CA ARG A 192 7.35 14.14 -1.87
C ARG A 192 7.42 12.62 -1.83
N GLU A 193 8.19 12.06 -0.91
CA GLU A 193 8.25 10.62 -0.67
C GLU A 193 6.87 10.06 -0.31
N LEU A 194 6.16 10.71 0.64
CA LEU A 194 4.83 10.26 1.02
C LEU A 194 3.81 10.39 -0.12
N ILE A 195 3.89 11.45 -0.93
CA ILE A 195 3.08 11.59 -2.16
C ILE A 195 3.36 10.43 -3.12
N ALA A 196 4.64 10.07 -3.33
CA ALA A 196 5.00 8.93 -4.17
C ALA A 196 4.43 7.61 -3.63
N GLN A 197 4.50 7.40 -2.31
CA GLN A 197 3.92 6.22 -1.65
C GLN A 197 2.40 6.13 -1.82
N VAL A 198 1.68 7.24 -1.64
CA VAL A 198 0.21 7.30 -1.82
C VAL A 198 -0.17 7.01 -3.27
N ASN A 199 0.52 7.64 -4.23
CA ASN A 199 0.31 7.38 -5.66
C ASN A 199 0.61 5.92 -6.02
N PHE A 200 1.67 5.34 -5.46
CA PHE A 200 1.96 3.93 -5.64
C PHE A 200 0.80 3.04 -5.17
N VAL A 201 0.27 3.25 -3.96
CA VAL A 201 -0.88 2.46 -3.44
C VAL A 201 -2.11 2.61 -4.34
N LEU A 202 -2.38 3.81 -4.85
CA LEU A 202 -3.50 4.05 -5.77
C LEU A 202 -3.38 3.27 -7.09
N ASP A 203 -2.17 2.92 -7.50
CA ASP A 203 -1.90 2.21 -8.76
C ASP A 203 -1.51 0.75 -8.58
N ALA A 204 -1.08 0.34 -7.39
CA ALA A 204 -0.69 -1.04 -7.08
C ALA A 204 -1.88 -1.92 -6.62
N PHE A 205 -3.05 -1.35 -6.38
CA PHE A 205 -4.21 -2.09 -5.88
C PHE A 205 -5.47 -1.75 -6.70
N LEU A 206 -5.79 -2.59 -7.70
CA LEU A 206 -6.97 -2.41 -8.57
C LEU A 206 -8.28 -2.36 -7.78
N SER A 207 -8.31 -3.05 -6.65
CA SER A 207 -9.52 -3.26 -5.85
C SER A 207 -9.63 -2.33 -4.63
N VAL A 208 -8.88 -1.21 -4.63
CA VAL A 208 -9.09 -0.10 -3.68
C VAL A 208 -10.50 0.43 -3.87
N ASP A 209 -11.30 0.37 -2.80
CA ASP A 209 -12.67 0.87 -2.83
C ASP A 209 -12.71 2.41 -2.89
N SER A 210 -13.87 2.97 -3.28
CA SER A 210 -14.03 4.41 -3.48
C SER A 210 -13.82 5.23 -2.20
N ILE A 211 -14.13 4.68 -1.02
CA ILE A 211 -13.96 5.38 0.27
C ILE A 211 -12.47 5.47 0.58
N THR A 212 -11.76 4.34 0.52
CA THR A 212 -10.30 4.32 0.73
C THR A 212 -9.57 5.20 -0.30
N ARG A 213 -10.00 5.16 -1.56
CA ARG A 213 -9.46 6.03 -2.63
C ARG A 213 -9.67 7.51 -2.30
N SER A 214 -10.89 7.91 -1.94
CA SER A 214 -11.19 9.29 -1.60
C SER A 214 -10.38 9.79 -0.41
N TRP A 215 -10.14 8.93 0.58
CA TRP A 215 -9.25 9.25 1.71
C TRP A 215 -7.80 9.48 1.22
N LEU A 216 -7.24 8.58 0.40
CA LEU A 216 -5.89 8.73 -0.19
C LEU A 216 -5.76 10.01 -1.04
N GLU A 217 -6.77 10.35 -1.83
CA GLU A 217 -6.83 11.60 -2.61
C GLU A 217 -6.87 12.84 -1.70
N GLY A 218 -7.59 12.76 -0.56
CA GLY A 218 -7.58 13.80 0.47
C GLY A 218 -6.21 13.97 1.14
N VAL A 219 -5.47 12.87 1.34
CA VAL A 219 -4.07 12.92 1.80
C VAL A 219 -3.19 13.64 0.76
N LEU A 220 -3.28 13.28 -0.53
CA LEU A 220 -2.54 13.96 -1.60
C LEU A 220 -2.84 15.47 -1.63
N ALA A 221 -4.12 15.85 -1.62
CA ALA A 221 -4.52 17.26 -1.63
C ALA A 221 -3.94 18.04 -0.44
N THR A 222 -3.91 17.40 0.74
CA THR A 222 -3.34 17.98 1.96
C THR A 222 -1.83 18.18 1.81
N LEU A 223 -1.10 17.15 1.39
CA LEU A 223 0.36 17.21 1.20
C LEU A 223 0.75 18.24 0.14
N SER A 224 0.05 18.28 -0.99
CA SER A 224 0.29 19.28 -2.05
C SER A 224 0.01 20.70 -1.59
N SER A 225 -1.07 20.92 -0.81
CA SER A 225 -1.38 22.24 -0.26
C SER A 225 -0.28 22.74 0.69
N ILE A 226 0.26 21.85 1.51
CA ILE A 226 1.36 22.17 2.44
C ILE A 226 2.64 22.47 1.67
N ALA A 227 2.99 21.63 0.68
CA ALA A 227 4.20 21.79 -0.12
C ALA A 227 4.22 23.13 -0.90
N LEU A 228 3.06 23.64 -1.32
CA LEU A 228 2.92 24.93 -1.98
C LEU A 228 2.95 26.14 -1.03
N GLY A 229 3.10 25.92 0.29
CA GLY A 229 3.16 27.01 1.27
C GLY A 229 1.81 27.67 1.55
N ASN A 230 0.68 27.07 1.13
CA ASN A 230 -0.67 27.61 1.33
C ASN A 230 -1.18 27.45 2.79
N ALA A 231 -0.28 27.35 3.77
CA ALA A 231 -0.51 27.06 5.20
C ALA A 231 -1.23 28.18 6.00
N SER A 232 -2.02 29.00 5.31
CA SER A 232 -2.98 29.93 5.90
C SER A 232 -4.14 29.19 6.59
N THR A 233 -4.46 27.98 6.15
CA THR A 233 -5.16 26.99 6.95
C THR A 233 -4.12 26.42 7.92
N GLY A 234 -4.32 26.58 9.23
CA GLY A 234 -3.41 25.99 10.23
C GLY A 234 -3.17 24.51 9.90
N PHE A 235 -1.99 23.97 10.24
CA PHE A 235 -1.73 22.53 10.13
C PHE A 235 -2.80 21.80 10.93
N ALA A 236 -3.88 21.42 10.24
CA ALA A 236 -5.02 20.79 10.85
C ALA A 236 -4.58 19.41 11.32
N LEU A 237 -5.28 18.88 12.33
CA LEU A 237 -5.20 17.46 12.65
C LEU A 237 -5.24 16.65 11.35
N PRO A 238 -4.41 15.60 11.23
CA PRO A 238 -4.35 14.81 10.01
C PRO A 238 -5.77 14.33 9.68
N PRO A 239 -6.15 14.28 8.39
CA PRO A 239 -7.50 13.92 7.98
C PRO A 239 -7.94 12.63 8.67
N SER A 240 -9.18 12.58 9.17
CA SER A 240 -9.68 11.43 9.91
C SER A 240 -9.47 10.15 9.11
N PHE A 241 -8.85 9.16 9.73
CA PHE A 241 -8.63 7.87 9.08
C PHE A 241 -9.95 7.13 8.96
N THR A 242 -10.42 6.97 7.73
CA THR A 242 -11.72 6.37 7.41
C THR A 242 -11.54 5.33 6.28
N PRO A 243 -10.80 4.24 6.55
CA PRO A 243 -10.58 3.23 5.54
C PRO A 243 -11.90 2.55 5.14
N GLY A 244 -12.05 2.28 3.86
CA GLY A 244 -13.21 1.59 3.31
C GLY A 244 -13.12 0.07 3.43
N PRO A 245 -14.09 -0.66 2.82
CA PRO A 245 -14.16 -2.11 2.93
C PRO A 245 -12.91 -2.86 2.46
N SER A 246 -12.16 -2.33 1.49
CA SER A 246 -10.97 -3.01 0.94
C SER A 246 -9.81 -3.09 1.94
N PHE A 247 -9.87 -2.32 3.04
CA PHE A 247 -8.91 -2.44 4.14
C PHE A 247 -9.20 -3.65 5.04
N PHE A 248 -10.49 -3.96 5.26
CA PHE A 248 -10.92 -5.05 6.16
C PHE A 248 -11.15 -6.37 5.45
N SER A 249 -11.41 -6.31 4.15
CA SER A 249 -11.56 -7.47 3.28
C SER A 249 -10.39 -7.51 2.31
N MET A 250 -9.79 -8.70 2.11
CA MET A 250 -8.67 -8.83 1.21
C MET A 250 -9.11 -8.42 -0.21
N PRO A 251 -8.49 -7.38 -0.79
CA PRO A 251 -8.90 -6.87 -2.08
C PRO A 251 -8.48 -7.90 -3.15
N PRO A 252 -9.39 -8.32 -4.06
CA PRO A 252 -9.10 -9.32 -5.08
C PRO A 252 -8.14 -8.77 -6.14
N ASN A 253 -6.85 -8.72 -5.83
CA ASN A 253 -5.83 -8.35 -6.80
C ASN A 253 -5.44 -9.57 -7.64
N PRO A 254 -5.32 -9.41 -8.97
CA PRO A 254 -4.76 -10.44 -9.81
C PRO A 254 -3.29 -10.65 -9.44
N VAL A 255 -2.87 -11.91 -9.46
CA VAL A 255 -1.45 -12.28 -9.25
C VAL A 255 -0.83 -12.46 -10.63
N ILE A 256 0.32 -11.83 -10.85
CA ILE A 256 1.13 -12.02 -12.05
C ILE A 256 2.31 -12.90 -11.68
N ASP A 257 2.40 -14.07 -12.29
CA ASP A 257 3.58 -14.93 -12.22
C ASP A 257 4.41 -14.69 -13.48
N ILE A 258 5.72 -14.45 -13.34
CA ILE A 258 6.59 -14.10 -14.48
C ILE A 258 7.80 -15.02 -14.56
N GLN A 259 8.26 -15.23 -15.79
CA GLN A 259 9.48 -15.94 -16.13
C GLN A 259 10.22 -15.19 -17.23
N THR A 260 11.52 -15.44 -17.35
CA THR A 260 12.38 -14.79 -18.34
C THR A 260 13.00 -15.81 -19.29
N ARG A 261 13.19 -15.42 -20.56
CA ARG A 261 13.94 -16.18 -21.56
C ARG A 261 15.01 -15.28 -22.20
N PRO A 262 16.32 -15.56 -22.05
CA PRO A 262 16.90 -16.66 -21.27
C PRO A 262 16.53 -16.58 -19.78
N ASN A 263 16.55 -17.71 -19.08
CA ASN A 263 16.19 -17.74 -17.66
C ASN A 263 17.25 -17.01 -16.84
N LEU A 264 16.89 -15.84 -16.32
CA LEU A 264 17.75 -15.01 -15.50
C LEU A 264 17.83 -15.49 -14.03
N GLU A 265 16.97 -16.43 -13.62
CA GLU A 265 16.93 -17.00 -12.26
C GLU A 265 17.84 -18.21 -12.06
N ALA A 266 18.40 -18.77 -13.14
CA ALA A 266 19.07 -20.07 -13.12
C ALA A 266 20.43 -20.07 -12.39
N GLY A 267 20.39 -20.10 -11.05
CA GLY A 267 21.53 -20.43 -10.18
C GLY A 267 22.72 -19.46 -10.19
N GLU A 268 23.84 -19.89 -9.60
CA GLU A 268 25.08 -19.09 -9.39
C GLU A 268 25.71 -18.51 -10.67
N ALA A 269 25.23 -18.87 -11.86
CA ALA A 269 25.72 -18.34 -13.12
C ALA A 269 25.11 -16.96 -13.40
N THR A 270 25.85 -15.90 -13.05
CA THR A 270 25.49 -14.54 -13.45
C THR A 270 25.44 -14.46 -14.98
N VAL A 271 24.35 -13.90 -15.51
CA VAL A 271 24.27 -13.63 -16.95
C VAL A 271 25.34 -12.62 -17.29
N VAL A 272 26.13 -12.91 -18.32
CA VAL A 272 27.22 -12.04 -18.76
C VAL A 272 26.81 -11.32 -20.03
N ALA A 273 26.85 -10.00 -20.02
CA ALA A 273 26.54 -9.15 -21.17
C ALA A 273 27.75 -8.30 -21.57
N ALA A 274 27.95 -8.11 -22.86
CA ALA A 274 29.01 -7.24 -23.36
C ALA A 274 28.65 -5.77 -23.17
N SER A 275 29.59 -4.95 -22.70
CA SER A 275 29.45 -3.49 -22.59
C SER A 275 29.04 -2.87 -23.93
N GLY A 276 28.02 -2.01 -23.95
CA GLY A 276 27.50 -1.38 -25.16
C GLY A 276 26.67 -2.30 -26.08
N SER A 277 26.46 -3.57 -25.72
CA SER A 277 25.62 -4.51 -26.47
C SER A 277 24.14 -4.39 -26.10
N GLN A 278 23.26 -5.09 -26.82
CA GLN A 278 21.86 -5.26 -26.44
C GLN A 278 21.63 -6.63 -25.83
N LEU A 279 21.11 -6.65 -24.61
CA LEU A 279 20.58 -7.86 -23.98
C LEU A 279 19.12 -8.03 -24.40
N HIS A 280 18.83 -9.10 -25.13
CA HIS A 280 17.46 -9.47 -25.48
C HIS A 280 16.89 -10.42 -24.42
N VAL A 281 15.78 -10.02 -23.81
CA VAL A 281 15.06 -10.81 -22.81
C VAL A 281 13.60 -10.85 -23.19
N ILE A 282 13.00 -12.03 -23.22
CA ILE A 282 11.55 -12.18 -23.33
C ILE A 282 11.02 -12.37 -21.91
N VAL A 283 10.18 -11.45 -21.47
CA VAL A 283 9.44 -11.56 -20.20
C VAL A 283 8.09 -12.17 -20.49
N GLU A 284 7.81 -13.31 -19.88
CA GLU A 284 6.57 -14.06 -20.07
C GLU A 284 5.87 -14.20 -18.73
N GLY A 285 4.56 -14.38 -18.76
CA GLY A 285 3.84 -14.60 -17.52
C GLY A 285 2.40 -15.04 -17.67
N PHE A 286 1.84 -15.42 -16.53
CA PHE A 286 0.45 -15.84 -16.40
C PHE A 286 -0.27 -14.99 -15.36
N LEU A 287 -1.46 -14.54 -15.72
CA LEU A 287 -2.38 -13.85 -14.83
C LEU A 287 -3.29 -14.85 -14.13
N GLN A 288 -3.26 -14.82 -12.81
CA GLN A 288 -4.19 -15.55 -11.96
C GLN A 288 -5.23 -14.58 -11.42
N PHE A 289 -6.45 -14.70 -11.92
CA PHE A 289 -7.59 -13.93 -11.46
C PHE A 289 -8.20 -14.56 -10.22
N SER A 290 -8.58 -13.72 -9.26
CA SER A 290 -9.46 -14.16 -8.19
C SER A 290 -10.84 -14.54 -8.75
N LYS A 291 -11.66 -15.24 -7.96
CA LYS A 291 -13.06 -15.53 -8.31
C LYS A 291 -13.93 -14.27 -8.42
N HIS A 292 -13.48 -13.14 -7.88
CA HIS A 292 -14.23 -11.89 -7.90
C HIS A 292 -13.98 -11.12 -9.19
N LYS A 293 -15.06 -10.53 -9.73
CA LYS A 293 -14.98 -9.69 -10.92
C LYS A 293 -14.15 -8.44 -10.61
N LEU A 294 -13.16 -8.17 -11.45
CA LEU A 294 -12.38 -6.93 -11.35
C LEU A 294 -13.24 -5.71 -11.73
N PRO A 295 -12.99 -4.53 -11.13
CA PRO A 295 -13.72 -3.31 -11.44
C PRO A 295 -13.34 -2.72 -12.81
N VAL A 296 -12.26 -3.20 -13.43
CA VAL A 296 -11.72 -2.69 -14.69
C VAL A 296 -11.55 -3.81 -15.70
N SER A 297 -11.63 -3.46 -17.00
CA SER A 297 -11.33 -4.38 -18.10
C SER A 297 -9.86 -4.27 -18.47
N LEU A 298 -9.14 -5.39 -18.50
CA LEU A 298 -7.72 -5.43 -18.82
C LEU A 298 -7.49 -5.56 -20.33
N ARG A 299 -6.51 -4.85 -20.88
CA ARG A 299 -6.11 -4.93 -22.30
C ARG A 299 -4.75 -5.61 -22.50
N GLY A 300 -3.85 -5.51 -21.53
CA GLY A 300 -2.46 -5.91 -21.72
C GLY A 300 -1.65 -5.88 -20.42
N VAL A 301 -0.36 -6.14 -20.58
CA VAL A 301 0.67 -6.04 -19.54
C VAL A 301 1.73 -5.06 -20.02
N ARG A 302 2.16 -4.17 -19.14
CA ARG A 302 3.35 -3.34 -19.33
C ARG A 302 4.50 -3.93 -18.54
N VAL A 303 5.62 -4.15 -19.19
CA VAL A 303 6.87 -4.61 -18.59
C VAL A 303 7.85 -3.45 -18.59
N ALA A 304 8.28 -3.03 -17.39
CA ALA A 304 9.36 -2.08 -17.22
C ALA A 304 10.65 -2.80 -16.86
N ILE A 305 11.74 -2.43 -17.54
CA ILE A 305 13.07 -2.98 -17.32
C ILE A 305 14.08 -1.86 -17.09
N TRP A 306 14.94 -1.99 -16.09
CA TRP A 306 16.03 -1.05 -15.83
C TRP A 306 17.25 -1.75 -15.22
N LEU A 307 18.40 -1.06 -15.27
CA LEU A 307 19.66 -1.54 -14.71
C LEU A 307 20.02 -0.76 -13.45
N SER A 308 20.66 -1.44 -12.49
CA SER A 308 21.28 -0.78 -11.34
C SER A 308 22.54 -1.49 -10.87
N GLN A 309 23.39 -0.81 -10.10
CA GLN A 309 24.63 -1.41 -9.55
C GLN A 309 24.39 -2.33 -8.35
N ARG A 310 23.28 -2.13 -7.64
CA ARG A 310 23.01 -2.83 -6.37
C ARG A 310 21.78 -3.71 -6.49
N PRO A 311 21.76 -4.86 -5.80
CA PRO A 311 20.52 -5.60 -5.68
C PRO A 311 19.52 -4.71 -4.95
N LYS A 312 18.39 -4.46 -5.61
CA LYS A 312 17.20 -3.94 -4.95
C LYS A 312 16.65 -5.12 -4.15
N GLN A 313 16.93 -5.17 -2.85
CA GLN A 313 16.45 -6.23 -1.97
C GLN A 313 14.92 -6.32 -2.06
N GLY A 314 14.38 -7.54 -1.89
CA GLY A 314 12.97 -7.86 -2.11
C GLY A 314 12.02 -6.74 -1.67
N SER A 315 11.48 -6.04 -2.68
CA SER A 315 10.62 -4.86 -2.57
C SER A 315 9.40 -5.06 -1.68
N ASP A 316 8.97 -6.31 -1.54
CA ASP A 316 7.63 -6.66 -1.09
C ASP A 316 7.35 -6.32 0.38
N ARG A 317 8.35 -5.79 1.10
CA ARG A 317 8.26 -5.48 2.53
C ARG A 317 8.30 -3.99 2.86
N ASP A 318 8.78 -3.14 1.96
CA ASP A 318 8.93 -1.70 2.22
C ASP A 318 8.19 -0.84 1.19
N LEU A 319 7.28 -0.01 1.69
CA LEU A 319 6.41 0.83 0.88
C LEU A 319 7.22 1.89 0.11
N LEU A 320 8.23 2.49 0.75
CA LEU A 320 9.06 3.51 0.12
C LEU A 320 9.87 2.90 -1.04
N SER A 321 10.48 1.74 -0.82
CA SER A 321 11.19 0.99 -1.87
C SER A 321 10.28 0.65 -3.05
N CYS A 322 9.06 0.14 -2.78
CA CYS A 322 8.06 -0.12 -3.80
C CYS A 322 7.68 1.16 -4.60
N ALA A 323 7.46 2.26 -3.90
CA ALA A 323 7.10 3.55 -4.51
C ALA A 323 8.24 4.09 -5.39
N ASN A 324 9.48 3.96 -4.95
CA ASN A 324 10.65 4.36 -5.73
C ASN A 324 10.78 3.51 -7.01
N TYR A 325 10.55 2.20 -6.93
CA TYR A 325 10.62 1.34 -8.12
C TYR A 325 9.48 1.63 -9.08
N ASN A 326 8.31 1.92 -8.54
CA ASN A 326 7.18 2.40 -9.32
C ASN A 326 7.49 3.71 -10.05
N LEU A 327 8.14 4.66 -9.39
CA LEU A 327 8.50 5.93 -10.01
C LEU A 327 9.47 5.73 -11.18
N VAL A 328 10.52 4.92 -10.99
CA VAL A 328 11.45 4.52 -12.05
C VAL A 328 10.70 3.89 -13.22
N ALA A 329 9.83 2.93 -12.93
CA ALA A 329 9.10 2.19 -13.94
C ALA A 329 8.07 3.04 -14.71
N ARG A 330 7.47 4.07 -14.07
CA ARG A 330 6.62 5.04 -14.77
C ARG A 330 7.40 5.98 -15.67
N ASN A 331 8.53 6.49 -15.19
CA ASN A 331 9.36 7.42 -15.94
C ASN A 331 9.90 6.80 -17.24
N ALA A 332 9.95 5.47 -17.31
CA ALA A 332 10.32 4.71 -18.49
C ALA A 332 9.50 5.05 -19.76
N LYS A 333 8.19 5.26 -19.63
CA LYS A 333 7.31 5.50 -20.78
C LYS A 333 7.52 6.89 -21.39
N ASN A 334 7.73 7.90 -20.56
CA ASN A 334 7.84 9.28 -21.04
C ASN A 334 9.04 9.46 -21.99
N GLN A 335 10.07 8.63 -21.83
CA GLN A 335 11.28 8.70 -22.64
C GLN A 335 11.19 7.84 -23.92
N SER A 336 10.44 6.73 -23.90
CA SER A 336 10.28 5.88 -25.09
C SER A 336 9.41 6.52 -26.19
N THR A 337 8.53 7.45 -25.84
CA THR A 337 7.67 8.17 -26.79
C THR A 337 8.34 9.37 -27.46
N GLY A 338 9.61 9.66 -27.17
CA GLY A 338 10.36 10.75 -27.83
C GLY A 338 9.96 12.16 -27.41
N ASP A 339 8.98 12.30 -26.50
CA ASP A 339 8.65 13.56 -25.84
C ASP A 339 9.71 13.83 -24.76
N LEU A 340 10.82 14.43 -25.17
CA LEU A 340 11.86 15.00 -24.31
C LEU A 340 11.29 16.20 -23.53
N ALA A 341 10.29 15.97 -22.69
CA ALA A 341 9.97 16.89 -21.61
C ALA A 341 11.13 16.79 -20.61
N TYR A 342 11.90 17.87 -20.49
CA TYR A 342 12.95 18.04 -19.51
C TYR A 342 12.43 17.64 -18.12
N ALA A 343 12.88 16.48 -17.61
CA ALA A 343 12.69 16.10 -16.22
C ALA A 343 13.66 16.93 -15.36
N GLU A 344 13.37 18.22 -15.20
CA GLU A 344 14.24 19.18 -14.49
C GLU A 344 14.36 18.92 -12.98
N ASP A 345 13.55 18.02 -12.41
CA ASP A 345 13.50 17.79 -10.96
C ASP A 345 14.01 16.40 -10.50
N ALA A 346 14.61 15.59 -11.38
CA ALA A 346 15.17 14.28 -10.99
C ALA A 346 16.56 14.37 -10.33
N SER A 347 16.88 15.49 -9.66
CA SER A 347 18.16 15.72 -8.98
C SER A 347 18.25 15.16 -7.55
N SER A 348 17.31 14.31 -7.12
CA SER A 348 17.44 13.61 -5.85
C SER A 348 18.56 12.57 -5.97
N SER A 349 19.66 12.82 -5.26
CA SER A 349 20.91 12.05 -5.23
C SER A 349 20.77 10.55 -4.91
N ASP A 350 19.59 10.09 -4.48
CA ASP A 350 19.32 8.68 -4.17
C ASP A 350 18.96 7.79 -5.37
N TYR A 351 18.73 8.37 -6.56
CA TYR A 351 18.66 7.58 -7.81
C TYR A 351 20.03 7.19 -8.38
N GLY A 352 21.13 7.59 -7.72
CA GLY A 352 22.50 7.43 -8.19
C GLY A 352 22.96 5.97 -8.43
N ASP A 353 22.17 4.98 -8.03
CA ASP A 353 22.48 3.56 -8.26
C ASP A 353 21.88 3.00 -9.57
N CYS A 354 20.98 3.71 -10.27
CA CYS A 354 20.44 3.26 -11.56
C CYS A 354 21.30 3.76 -12.72
N TRP A 355 21.76 2.84 -13.57
CA TRP A 355 22.67 3.13 -14.68
C TRP A 355 21.98 3.75 -15.90
N ASP A 356 20.74 3.38 -16.14
CA ASP A 356 20.03 3.76 -17.36
C ASP A 356 18.59 4.20 -17.10
N VAL A 357 18.08 4.89 -18.11
CA VAL A 357 16.66 5.14 -18.36
C VAL A 357 15.92 3.81 -18.33
N ALA A 358 14.94 3.68 -17.44
CA ALA A 358 14.04 2.55 -17.46
C ALA A 358 13.32 2.47 -18.82
N LEU A 359 13.14 1.26 -19.36
CA LEU A 359 12.46 1.03 -20.63
C LEU A 359 11.11 0.37 -20.35
N ALA A 360 10.05 0.80 -21.04
CA ALA A 360 8.72 0.23 -20.92
C ALA A 360 8.26 -0.41 -22.23
N PHE A 361 7.77 -1.64 -22.14
CA PHE A 361 7.28 -2.44 -23.26
C PHE A 361 5.85 -2.88 -22.97
N ASP A 362 4.96 -2.78 -23.96
CA ASP A 362 3.57 -3.23 -23.84
C ASP A 362 3.39 -4.58 -24.55
N ALA A 363 2.75 -5.52 -23.88
CA ALA A 363 2.32 -6.81 -24.42
C ALA A 363 0.80 -6.95 -24.34
N VAL A 364 0.21 -7.55 -25.38
CA VAL A 364 -1.21 -7.90 -25.40
C VAL A 364 -1.43 -9.18 -24.61
N LEU A 365 -2.54 -9.27 -23.90
CA LEU A 365 -2.95 -10.50 -23.23
C LEU A 365 -3.58 -11.48 -24.22
N ASP A 366 -3.05 -12.70 -24.28
CA ASP A 366 -3.66 -13.84 -24.96
C ASP A 366 -4.30 -14.76 -23.90
N GLY A 367 -5.58 -14.51 -23.63
CA GLY A 367 -6.27 -15.08 -22.48
C GLY A 367 -5.64 -14.60 -21.17
N ASN A 368 -5.02 -15.53 -20.43
CA ASN A 368 -4.31 -15.23 -19.18
C ASN A 368 -2.79 -15.15 -19.37
N TYR A 369 -2.28 -15.37 -20.58
CA TYR A 369 -0.85 -15.42 -20.86
C TYR A 369 -0.38 -14.16 -21.57
N PHE A 370 0.88 -13.79 -21.38
CA PHE A 370 1.56 -12.77 -22.18
C PHE A 370 3.03 -13.14 -22.43
N ALA A 371 3.58 -12.61 -23.52
CA ALA A 371 4.99 -12.60 -23.81
C ALA A 371 5.40 -11.22 -24.30
N CYS A 372 6.44 -10.65 -23.70
CA CYS A 372 6.93 -9.32 -23.97
C CYS A 372 8.42 -9.38 -24.34
N PRO A 373 8.77 -9.32 -25.65
CA PRO A 373 10.16 -9.23 -26.06
C PRO A 373 10.71 -7.84 -25.72
N CYS A 374 11.79 -7.82 -24.95
CA CYS A 374 12.46 -6.62 -24.49
C CYS A 374 13.91 -6.61 -24.96
N ALA A 375 14.41 -5.42 -25.31
CA ALA A 375 15.80 -5.20 -25.66
C ALA A 375 16.36 -4.11 -24.74
N VAL A 376 17.41 -4.43 -23.98
CA VAL A 376 18.04 -3.53 -23.01
C VAL A 376 19.45 -3.24 -23.47
N THR A 377 19.77 -1.96 -23.71
CA THR A 377 21.14 -1.56 -24.03
C THR A 377 21.98 -1.60 -22.77
N MET A 378 23.16 -2.22 -22.83
CA MET A 378 24.12 -2.24 -21.74
C MET A 378 24.96 -0.96 -21.75
N PRO A 379 25.33 -0.40 -20.58
CA PRO A 379 26.17 0.79 -20.50
C PRO A 379 27.54 0.57 -21.15
N GLN A 380 28.12 1.66 -21.64
CA GLN A 380 29.44 1.67 -22.27
C GLN A 380 30.54 1.90 -21.23
N LEU A 381 30.94 0.84 -20.53
CA LEU A 381 31.92 0.89 -19.43
C LEU A 381 33.29 1.45 -19.87
N GLY A 382 33.70 1.22 -21.11
CA GLY A 382 35.00 1.69 -21.62
C GLY A 382 35.13 3.22 -21.63
N ALA A 383 34.03 3.95 -21.83
CA ALA A 383 34.03 5.41 -21.79
C ALA A 383 34.10 5.95 -20.34
N GLU A 384 33.44 5.27 -19.41
CA GLU A 384 33.35 5.71 -18.02
C GLU A 384 34.61 5.41 -17.21
N TYR A 385 35.21 4.24 -17.41
CA TYR A 385 36.27 3.73 -16.53
C TYR A 385 37.68 3.85 -17.13
N SER A 386 37.85 4.34 -18.37
CA SER A 386 39.16 4.55 -19.02
C SER A 386 40.11 3.34 -19.05
N HIS A 387 39.59 2.12 -18.83
CA HIS A 387 40.33 0.87 -18.80
C HIS A 387 39.77 -0.11 -19.83
N HIS A 388 40.64 -0.92 -20.45
CA HIS A 388 40.24 -1.86 -21.51
C HIS A 388 39.57 -3.13 -20.99
N ASP A 389 39.87 -3.54 -19.76
CA ASP A 389 39.35 -4.76 -19.12
C ASP A 389 38.56 -4.42 -17.87
N VAL A 390 37.31 -3.99 -18.05
CA VAL A 390 36.41 -3.62 -16.95
C VAL A 390 35.26 -4.61 -16.90
N THR A 391 35.04 -5.16 -15.72
CA THR A 391 33.88 -6.00 -15.41
C THR A 391 33.18 -5.40 -14.20
N VAL A 392 31.87 -5.20 -14.32
CA VAL A 392 31.06 -4.62 -13.25
C VAL A 392 29.87 -5.52 -12.95
N SER A 393 29.60 -5.69 -11.66
CA SER A 393 28.37 -6.33 -11.19
C SER A 393 27.22 -5.34 -11.28
N ALA A 394 26.14 -5.77 -11.92
CA ALA A 394 24.91 -5.02 -12.08
C ALA A 394 23.71 -5.91 -11.77
N HIS A 395 22.52 -5.32 -11.79
CA HIS A 395 21.25 -5.99 -11.67
C HIS A 395 20.33 -5.52 -12.77
N ILE A 396 19.65 -6.48 -13.41
CA ILE A 396 18.52 -6.21 -14.29
C ILE A 396 17.23 -6.40 -13.50
N HIS A 397 16.43 -5.34 -13.50
CA HIS A 397 15.17 -5.30 -12.80
C HIS A 397 14.03 -5.42 -13.79
N VAL A 398 13.03 -6.23 -13.44
CA VAL A 398 11.81 -6.39 -14.21
C VAL A 398 10.64 -6.10 -13.30
N SER A 399 9.77 -5.16 -13.69
CA SER A 399 8.51 -4.89 -13.00
C SER A 399 7.35 -4.97 -13.99
N CYS A 400 6.28 -5.64 -13.57
CA CYS A 400 5.10 -5.80 -14.41
C CYS A 400 3.94 -4.96 -13.88
N ALA A 401 3.16 -4.41 -14.81
CA ALA A 401 1.92 -3.73 -14.56
C ALA A 401 0.83 -4.24 -15.48
N LEU A 402 -0.41 -4.20 -15.01
CA LEU A 402 -1.57 -4.39 -15.87
C LEU A 402 -1.93 -3.09 -16.54
N VAL A 403 -2.37 -3.16 -17.79
CA VAL A 403 -2.93 -2.01 -18.50
C VAL A 403 -4.40 -2.27 -18.73
N ASP A 404 -5.24 -1.31 -18.33
CA ASP A 404 -6.68 -1.40 -18.56
C ASP A 404 -7.09 -0.82 -19.92
N SER A 405 -8.36 -0.97 -20.26
CA SER A 405 -8.96 -0.48 -21.50
C SER A 405 -8.89 1.05 -21.66
N SER A 406 -8.64 1.79 -20.59
CA SER A 406 -8.50 3.25 -20.57
C SER A 406 -7.04 3.70 -20.65
N ASP A 407 -6.11 2.78 -20.95
CA ASP A 407 -4.65 2.97 -20.90
C ASP A 407 -4.11 3.37 -19.51
N ARG A 408 -4.87 3.13 -18.44
CA ARG A 408 -4.34 3.29 -17.09
C ARG A 408 -3.49 2.09 -16.72
N VAL A 409 -2.36 2.38 -16.08
CA VAL A 409 -1.33 1.42 -15.69
C VAL A 409 -1.47 1.10 -14.21
N TRP A 410 -1.54 -0.18 -13.89
CA TRP A 410 -1.71 -0.69 -12.54
C TRP A 410 -0.52 -1.57 -12.17
N TRP A 411 0.36 -1.07 -11.31
CA TRP A 411 1.62 -1.71 -10.96
C TRP A 411 1.44 -2.80 -9.90
N VAL A 412 0.75 -3.87 -10.30
CA VAL A 412 0.36 -4.99 -9.41
C VAL A 412 1.20 -6.24 -9.60
N GLY A 413 2.08 -6.23 -10.60
CA GLY A 413 2.97 -7.35 -10.87
C GLY A 413 4.17 -7.39 -9.94
N PRO A 414 4.89 -8.51 -9.93
CA PRO A 414 6.09 -8.66 -9.14
C PRO A 414 7.17 -7.69 -9.62
N HIS A 415 8.08 -7.38 -8.71
CA HIS A 415 9.37 -6.80 -9.03
C HIS A 415 10.45 -7.87 -8.84
N CYS A 416 11.08 -8.28 -9.93
CA CYS A 416 12.17 -9.23 -9.91
C CYS A 416 13.49 -8.50 -10.19
N SER A 417 14.54 -8.92 -9.50
CA SER A 417 15.89 -8.36 -9.63
C SER A 417 16.88 -9.50 -9.85
N TYR A 418 17.48 -9.54 -11.03
CA TYR A 418 18.40 -10.61 -11.42
C TYR A 418 19.84 -10.09 -11.49
N PRO A 419 20.82 -10.83 -10.97
CA PRO A 419 22.22 -10.42 -11.06
C PRO A 419 22.73 -10.52 -12.50
N LEU A 420 23.53 -9.54 -12.90
CA LEU A 420 24.09 -9.38 -14.23
C LEU A 420 25.57 -9.01 -14.12
N THR A 421 26.42 -9.52 -14.99
CA THR A 421 27.81 -9.11 -15.12
C THR A 421 28.00 -8.42 -16.46
N ILE A 422 28.41 -7.16 -16.45
CA ILE A 422 28.68 -6.41 -17.69
C ILE A 422 30.18 -6.30 -17.85
N SER A 423 30.69 -6.69 -19.02
CA SER A 423 32.13 -6.78 -19.27
C SER A 423 32.52 -6.22 -20.64
N THR A 424 33.67 -5.55 -20.71
CA THR A 424 34.26 -5.07 -21.97
C THR A 424 34.97 -6.17 -22.77
N THR A 425 35.27 -7.32 -22.16
CA THR A 425 36.11 -8.38 -22.75
C THR A 425 35.32 -9.57 -23.29
N VAL A 426 34.01 -9.61 -23.04
CA VAL A 426 33.12 -10.68 -23.49
C VAL A 426 32.86 -10.50 -24.98
N LYS A 427 33.26 -11.49 -25.77
CA LYS A 427 33.09 -11.54 -27.22
C LYS A 427 31.93 -12.42 -27.63
#